data_AF-A0A4W5LGI4-F1
#
_entry.id   AF-A0A4W5LGI4-F1
#
_cell.length_a   1.000
_cell.length_b   1.000
_cell.length_c   1.000
_cell.angle_alpha   90.00
_cell.angle_beta   90.00
_cell.angle_gamma   90.00
#
_symmetry.space_group_name_H-M   'P 1'
#
loop_
_entity.id
_entity.type
_entity.pdbx_description
1 polymer ?
#
loop_
_entity_poly.entity_id
_entity_poly.type
_entity_poly.pdbx_seq_one_letter_code
_entity_poly.pdbx_strand_id
1 'polypeptide(L)'
;MAIKCKAAIAWGPGQPLSIEEVEVMPPQAGEVRVRIVATGVCHTDAFTLSGEDPEGVFPCILGHEGGGIVESVGEGVTSVKVGDHVIPLYTPECGECKFCKSGKTNLCQKIR
;
A
#
# COMPACT_ATOMS: atom_id res chain seq x y z
N MET A 1 6.20 -17.93 1.81
CA MET A 1 5.01 -18.64 1.30
C MET A 1 3.92 -17.61 1.01
N ALA A 2 3.09 -17.87 0.00
CA ALA A 2 1.92 -17.03 -0.26
C ALA A 2 0.85 -17.19 0.84
N ILE A 3 0.09 -16.14 1.11
CA ILE A 3 -0.97 -16.11 2.13
C ILE A 3 -2.32 -15.96 1.44
N LYS A 4 -3.30 -16.78 1.83
CA LYS A 4 -4.70 -16.59 1.46
C LYS A 4 -5.39 -15.71 2.49
N CYS A 5 -6.02 -14.63 2.06
CA CYS A 5 -6.76 -13.73 2.94
C CYS A 5 -7.92 -13.04 2.21
N LYS A 6 -8.82 -12.40 2.96
CA LYS A 6 -9.88 -11.59 2.39
C LYS A 6 -9.36 -10.22 1.94
N ALA A 7 -9.85 -9.73 0.82
CA ALA A 7 -9.67 -8.35 0.36
C ALA A 7 -10.97 -7.80 -0.24
N ALA A 8 -11.10 -6.47 -0.28
CA ALA A 8 -12.16 -5.78 -1.02
C ALA A 8 -11.61 -5.39 -2.40
N ILE A 9 -12.07 -6.06 -3.45
CA ILE A 9 -11.61 -5.88 -4.83
C ILE A 9 -12.55 -4.93 -5.57
N ALA A 10 -11.98 -3.92 -6.21
CA ALA A 10 -12.66 -3.13 -7.23
C ALA A 10 -12.41 -3.79 -8.60
N TRP A 11 -13.42 -4.46 -9.15
CA TRP A 11 -13.30 -5.12 -10.46
C TRP A 11 -13.37 -4.14 -11.63
N GLY A 12 -14.06 -3.01 -11.44
CA GLY A 12 -14.19 -1.96 -12.44
C GLY A 12 -14.76 -0.68 -11.84
N PRO A 13 -14.72 0.44 -12.59
CA PRO A 13 -15.18 1.73 -12.11
C PRO A 13 -16.69 1.74 -11.86
N GLY A 14 -17.12 2.46 -10.83
CA GLY A 14 -18.52 2.63 -10.42
C GLY A 14 -19.18 1.37 -9.84
N GLN A 15 -18.47 0.25 -9.74
CA GLN A 15 -19.01 -0.99 -9.19
C GLN A 15 -18.80 -1.06 -7.68
N PRO A 16 -19.73 -1.69 -6.92
CA PRO A 16 -19.48 -2.02 -5.52
C PRO A 16 -18.23 -2.90 -5.36
N LEU A 17 -17.51 -2.72 -4.25
CA LEU A 17 -16.38 -3.60 -3.92
C LEU A 17 -16.87 -5.03 -3.64
N SER A 18 -16.15 -6.02 -4.15
CA SER A 18 -16.39 -7.44 -3.90
C SER A 18 -15.46 -7.96 -2.80
N ILE A 19 -16.01 -8.64 -1.78
CA ILE A 19 -15.18 -9.27 -0.74
C ILE A 19 -14.79 -10.67 -1.20
N GLU A 20 -13.50 -10.86 -1.48
CA GLU A 20 -12.98 -12.09 -2.08
C GLU A 20 -11.75 -12.62 -1.35
N GLU A 21 -11.45 -13.91 -1.55
CA GLU A 21 -10.18 -14.49 -1.15
C GLU A 21 -9.13 -14.21 -2.22
N VAL A 22 -7.99 -13.65 -1.80
CA VAL A 22 -6.84 -13.37 -2.65
C VAL A 22 -5.60 -14.10 -2.14
N GLU A 23 -4.64 -14.30 -3.02
CA GLU A 23 -3.32 -14.83 -2.68
C GLU A 23 -2.28 -13.69 -2.68
N VAL A 24 -1.69 -13.44 -1.52
CA VAL A 24 -0.63 -12.43 -1.33
C VAL A 24 0.72 -13.14 -1.32
N MET A 25 1.54 -12.87 -2.34
CA MET A 25 2.88 -13.42 -2.48
C MET A 25 3.81 -13.01 -1.32
N PRO A 26 4.88 -13.76 -1.02
CA PRO A 26 5.90 -13.31 -0.08
C PRO A 26 6.59 -12.03 -0.57
N PRO A 27 7.07 -11.16 0.35
CA PRO A 27 7.79 -9.95 -0.05
C PRO A 27 9.10 -10.27 -0.77
N GLN A 28 9.41 -9.52 -1.82
CA GLN A 28 10.69 -9.55 -2.54
C GLN A 28 11.75 -8.70 -1.82
N ALA A 29 12.98 -8.67 -2.35
CA ALA A 29 14.05 -7.83 -1.81
C ALA A 29 13.61 -6.36 -1.66
N GLY A 30 13.80 -5.79 -0.47
CA GLY A 30 13.37 -4.42 -0.13
C GLY A 30 11.89 -4.24 0.17
N GLU A 31 11.05 -5.28 0.07
CA GLU A 31 9.61 -5.20 0.34
C GLU A 31 9.25 -5.65 1.76
N VAL A 32 8.11 -5.17 2.26
CA VAL A 32 7.56 -5.55 3.56
C VAL A 32 6.12 -6.00 3.37
N ARG A 33 5.77 -7.18 3.90
CA ARG A 33 4.38 -7.64 3.94
C ARG A 33 3.78 -7.33 5.30
N VAL A 34 2.68 -6.58 5.29
CA VAL A 34 2.02 -6.06 6.50
C VAL A 34 0.65 -6.71 6.65
N ARG A 35 0.36 -7.23 7.84
CA ARG A 35 -1.00 -7.60 8.22
C ARG A 35 -1.74 -6.36 8.69
N ILE A 36 -2.64 -5.85 7.85
CA ILE A 36 -3.49 -4.72 8.19
C ILE A 36 -4.42 -5.09 9.35
N VAL A 37 -4.43 -4.25 10.40
CA VAL A 37 -5.25 -4.43 11.60
C VAL A 37 -6.51 -3.55 11.51
N ALA A 38 -6.36 -2.34 10.98
CA ALA A 38 -7.45 -1.42 10.72
C ALA A 38 -7.13 -0.58 9.47
N THR A 39 -8.17 -0.19 8.73
CA THR A 39 -8.07 0.74 7.61
C THR A 39 -9.27 1.69 7.60
N GLY A 40 -9.03 2.95 7.22
CA GLY A 40 -10.05 3.93 6.90
C GLY A 40 -10.48 3.85 5.44
N VAL A 41 -11.55 4.59 5.12
CA VAL A 41 -12.00 4.87 3.75
C VAL A 41 -11.96 6.37 3.56
N CYS A 42 -11.28 6.82 2.51
CA CYS A 42 -11.11 8.23 2.20
C CYS A 42 -11.76 8.57 0.86
N HIS A 43 -12.00 9.86 0.63
CA HIS A 43 -12.59 10.33 -0.61
C HIS A 43 -11.71 9.99 -1.83
N THR A 44 -10.38 9.92 -1.68
CA THR A 44 -9.49 9.51 -2.77
C THR A 44 -9.79 8.08 -3.24
N ASP A 45 -10.12 7.16 -2.32
CA ASP A 45 -10.52 5.80 -2.71
C ASP A 45 -11.83 5.82 -3.53
N ALA A 46 -12.79 6.64 -3.11
CA ALA A 46 -14.07 6.82 -3.81
C ALA A 46 -13.88 7.47 -5.20
N PHE A 47 -12.96 8.43 -5.32
CA PHE A 47 -12.64 9.11 -6.58
C PHE A 47 -11.99 8.16 -7.59
N THR A 48 -11.02 7.33 -7.16
CA THR A 48 -10.50 6.29 -8.05
C THR A 48 -11.59 5.28 -8.38
N LEU A 49 -12.38 4.81 -7.40
CA LEU A 49 -13.47 3.87 -7.63
C LEU A 49 -14.55 4.40 -8.59
N SER A 50 -14.81 5.71 -8.64
CA SER A 50 -15.80 6.29 -9.57
C SER A 50 -15.35 6.18 -11.04
N GLY A 51 -14.05 6.00 -11.28
CA GLY A 51 -13.45 6.03 -12.62
C GLY A 51 -13.13 7.43 -13.13
N GLU A 52 -13.26 8.45 -12.29
CA GLU A 52 -12.88 9.84 -12.64
C GLU A 52 -11.38 10.09 -12.51
N ASP A 53 -10.66 9.22 -11.81
CA ASP A 53 -9.20 9.22 -11.75
C ASP A 53 -8.61 8.78 -13.11
N PRO A 54 -7.94 9.68 -13.86
CA PRO A 54 -7.37 9.34 -15.16
C PRO A 54 -6.22 8.34 -15.09
N GLU A 55 -5.63 8.13 -13.91
CA GLU A 55 -4.56 7.15 -13.67
C GLU A 55 -5.10 5.84 -13.05
N GLY A 56 -6.41 5.75 -12.79
CA GLY A 56 -7.04 4.58 -12.18
C GLY A 56 -6.97 3.34 -13.07
N VAL A 57 -6.43 2.24 -12.53
CA VAL A 57 -6.33 0.94 -13.21
C VAL A 57 -7.13 -0.11 -12.43
N PHE A 58 -7.92 -0.91 -13.15
CA PHE A 58 -8.75 -1.99 -12.60
C PHE A 58 -8.40 -3.34 -13.28
N PRO A 59 -8.54 -4.49 -12.57
CA PRO A 59 -8.98 -4.61 -11.18
C PRO A 59 -7.90 -4.17 -10.18
N CYS A 60 -8.30 -3.61 -9.05
CA CYS A 60 -7.39 -3.18 -7.99
C CYS A 60 -7.95 -3.37 -6.58
N ILE A 61 -7.06 -3.35 -5.59
CA ILE A 61 -7.41 -3.25 -4.16
C ILE A 61 -7.05 -1.83 -3.74
N LEU A 62 -8.06 -1.04 -3.38
CA LEU A 62 -7.93 0.34 -2.93
C LEU A 62 -7.48 0.41 -1.46
N GLY A 63 -7.44 1.63 -0.90
CA GLY A 63 -7.12 1.87 0.51
C GLY A 63 -5.69 2.37 0.71
N HIS A 64 -5.56 3.49 1.41
CA HIS A 64 -4.28 4.14 1.68
C HIS A 64 -4.16 4.70 3.11
N GLU A 65 -5.13 4.41 3.97
CA GLU A 65 -5.19 4.87 5.36
C GLU A 65 -5.25 3.68 6.32
N GLY A 66 -4.13 2.98 6.49
CA GLY A 66 -4.07 1.73 7.26
C GLY A 66 -3.04 1.70 8.37
N GLY A 67 -3.32 0.93 9.42
CA GLY A 67 -2.36 0.56 10.46
C GLY A 67 -2.26 -0.95 10.57
N GLY A 68 -1.06 -1.48 10.74
CA GLY A 68 -0.83 -2.92 10.72
C GLY A 68 0.39 -3.37 11.50
N ILE A 69 0.65 -4.67 11.41
CA ILE A 69 1.79 -5.33 12.02
C ILE A 69 2.62 -6.00 10.92
N VAL A 70 3.93 -5.81 10.93
CA VAL A 70 4.85 -6.46 9.99
C VAL A 70 4.73 -7.97 10.15
N GLU A 71 4.31 -8.65 9.08
CA GLU A 71 4.15 -10.11 9.03
C GLU A 71 5.42 -10.79 8.55
N SER A 72 6.04 -10.26 7.49
CA SER A 72 7.34 -10.71 6.98
C SER A 72 8.07 -9.58 6.26
N VAL A 73 9.38 -9.71 6.14
CA VAL A 73 10.26 -8.77 5.42
C VAL A 73 11.03 -9.52 4.35
N GLY A 74 11.28 -8.86 3.23
CA GLY A 74 12.12 -9.37 2.17
C GLY A 74 13.61 -9.15 2.44
N GLU A 75 14.44 -9.67 1.52
CA GLU A 75 15.90 -9.55 1.61
C GLU A 75 16.34 -8.08 1.67
N GLY A 76 17.33 -7.78 2.51
CA GLY A 76 17.93 -6.44 2.63
C GLY A 76 17.12 -5.43 3.44
N VAL A 77 15.90 -5.75 3.87
CA VAL A 77 15.12 -4.88 4.77
C VAL A 77 15.73 -4.91 6.18
N THR A 78 16.14 -3.74 6.66
CA THR A 78 16.71 -3.56 8.01
C THR A 78 15.99 -2.49 8.83
N SER A 79 15.08 -1.72 8.22
CA SER A 79 14.37 -0.62 8.85
C SER A 79 13.24 -1.05 9.80
N VAL A 80 12.72 -2.26 9.62
CA VAL A 80 11.66 -2.87 10.42
C VAL A 80 11.90 -4.37 10.57
N LYS A 81 11.25 -5.00 11.54
CA LYS A 81 11.24 -6.46 11.74
C LYS A 81 9.83 -6.99 11.98
N VAL A 82 9.67 -8.31 11.85
CA VAL A 82 8.41 -9.01 12.14
C VAL A 82 7.91 -8.65 13.55
N GLY A 83 6.62 -8.30 13.65
CA GLY A 83 5.97 -7.88 14.89
C GLY A 83 5.95 -6.37 15.13
N ASP A 84 6.72 -5.58 14.38
CA ASP A 84 6.66 -4.12 14.49
C ASP A 84 5.29 -3.57 14.05
N HIS A 85 4.79 -2.56 14.75
CA HIS A 85 3.59 -1.84 14.37
C HIS A 85 3.96 -0.74 13.37
N VAL A 86 3.26 -0.69 12.24
CA VAL A 86 3.59 0.19 11.12
C VAL A 86 2.34 0.83 10.50
N ILE A 87 2.56 1.98 9.87
CA ILE A 87 1.58 2.68 9.02
C ILE A 87 2.19 2.70 7.60
N PRO A 88 1.58 2.02 6.61
CA PRO A 88 1.99 2.14 5.21
C PRO A 88 1.78 3.58 4.71
N LEU A 89 2.71 4.09 3.90
CA LEU A 89 2.69 5.47 3.41
C LEU A 89 2.62 5.49 1.88
N TYR A 90 1.64 6.22 1.33
CA TYR A 90 1.56 6.46 -0.12
C TYR A 90 2.63 7.44 -0.64
N THR A 91 3.19 8.26 0.26
CA THR A 91 4.36 9.11 0.00
C THR A 91 5.58 8.46 0.64
N PRO A 92 6.54 7.91 -0.13
CA PRO A 92 7.70 7.27 0.44
C PRO A 92 8.73 8.29 0.91
N GLU A 93 9.76 7.83 1.61
CA GLU A 93 10.88 8.65 2.04
C GLU A 93 12.19 7.86 1.93
N CYS A 94 12.93 8.04 0.82
CA CYS A 94 14.16 7.29 0.61
C CYS A 94 15.39 7.87 1.35
N GLY A 95 15.30 9.09 1.89
CA GLY A 95 16.41 9.78 2.57
C GLY A 95 17.60 10.20 1.68
N GLU A 96 17.67 9.72 0.44
CA GLU A 96 18.85 9.89 -0.43
C GLU A 96 18.66 10.85 -1.61
N CYS A 97 17.42 11.02 -2.11
CA CYS A 97 17.14 11.85 -3.29
C CYS A 97 17.15 13.35 -2.96
N LYS A 98 17.25 14.19 -4.00
CA LYS A 98 17.28 15.66 -3.86
C LYS A 98 16.09 16.23 -3.09
N PHE A 99 14.91 15.60 -3.20
CA PHE A 99 13.68 16.05 -2.53
C PHE A 99 13.73 15.76 -1.04
N CYS A 100 14.06 14.53 -0.63
CA CYS A 100 14.18 14.15 0.78
C CYS A 100 15.29 14.96 1.49
N LYS A 101 16.38 15.28 0.80
CA LYS A 101 17.48 16.09 1.37
C LYS A 101 17.24 17.60 1.39
N SER A 102 16.14 18.08 0.78
CA SER A 102 15.96 19.51 0.53
C SER A 102 15.58 20.34 1.76
N GLY A 103 14.96 19.72 2.77
CA GLY A 103 14.34 20.42 3.91
C GLY A 103 13.12 21.28 3.56
N LYS A 104 12.63 21.24 2.32
CA LYS A 104 11.54 22.11 1.81
C LYS A 104 10.31 21.35 1.34
N THR A 105 10.41 20.04 1.18
CA THR A 105 9.33 19.20 0.63
C THR A 105 9.49 17.76 1.13
N ASN A 106 8.38 17.03 1.17
CA ASN A 106 8.29 15.60 1.46
C ASN A 106 8.05 14.74 0.20
N LEU A 107 8.04 15.33 -0.99
CA LEU A 107 7.68 14.65 -2.25
C LEU A 107 8.84 13.81 -2.81
N CYS A 108 9.19 12.72 -2.14
CA CYS A 108 10.18 11.76 -2.61
C CYS A 108 9.86 11.29 -4.05
N GLN A 109 10.88 11.20 -4.89
CA GLN A 109 10.74 10.85 -6.32
C GLN A 109 11.18 9.42 -6.65
N LYS A 110 11.39 8.55 -5.64
CA LYS A 110 11.89 7.18 -5.90
C LYS A 110 10.84 6.29 -6.59
N ILE A 111 9.57 6.64 -6.48
CA ILE A 111 8.43 5.89 -7.05
C ILE A 111 7.60 6.72 -8.05
N ARG A 112 8.11 7.89 -8.47
CA ARG A 112 7.43 8.83 -9.38
C ARG A 112 8.19 8.89 -10.69
#